data_AF-A0A1W9HIU6-F1
#
_entry.id   AF-A0A1W9HIU6-F1
#
_cell.length_a   1.000
_cell.length_b   1.000
_cell.length_c   1.000
_cell.angle_alpha   90.00
_cell.angle_beta   90.00
_cell.angle_gamma   90.00
#
_symmetry.space_group_name_H-M   'P 1'
#
loop_
_entity.id
_entity.type
_entity.pdbx_description
1 polymer ?
#
loop_
_entity_poly.entity_id
_entity_poly.type
_entity_poly.pdbx_seq_one_letter_code
_entity_poly.pdbx_strand_id
1 'polypeptide(L)'
;MASKKLIPATEAISRAKKNSLARKKRTANALMALCAQKIDEMIENGVVSVYVPMNEEQQYWGLPLVQEALEAAGYKVILEEDEQSETPDLVISIEHLK
;
A
#
# COMPACT_ATOMS: atom_id res chain seq x y z
N MET A 1 -43.76 6.78 2.07
CA MET A 1 -42.93 6.05 3.06
C MET A 1 -42.13 5.01 2.30
N ALA A 2 -40.80 5.14 2.22
CA ALA A 2 -39.96 4.18 1.50
C ALA A 2 -39.74 2.95 2.39
N SER A 3 -40.29 1.80 1.99
CA SER A 3 -40.03 0.52 2.63
C SER A 3 -38.53 0.21 2.56
N LYS A 4 -37.83 0.27 3.69
CA LYS A 4 -36.45 -0.22 3.81
C LYS A 4 -36.47 -1.71 3.49
N LYS A 5 -36.15 -2.08 2.25
CA LYS A 5 -35.93 -3.48 1.87
C LYS A 5 -34.78 -4.01 2.72
N LEU A 6 -35.12 -4.87 3.69
CA LEU A 6 -34.15 -5.62 4.49
C LEU A 6 -33.40 -6.54 3.54
N ILE A 7 -32.12 -6.20 3.32
CA ILE A 7 -31.22 -7.00 2.51
C ILE A 7 -30.86 -8.24 3.35
N PRO A 8 -30.91 -9.47 2.79
CA PRO A 8 -30.48 -10.67 3.50
C PRO A 8 -29.06 -10.51 4.06
N ALA A 9 -28.82 -10.99 5.28
CA ALA A 9 -27.52 -10.86 5.94
C ALA A 9 -26.37 -11.42 5.07
N THR A 10 -26.63 -12.48 4.31
CA THR A 10 -25.69 -13.09 3.36
C THR A 10 -25.32 -12.16 2.20
N GLU A 11 -26.29 -11.42 1.65
CA GLU A 11 -26.05 -10.41 0.61
C GLU A 11 -25.35 -9.16 1.17
N ALA A 12 -25.69 -8.74 2.38
CA ALA A 12 -25.02 -7.63 3.06
C ALA A 12 -23.54 -7.95 3.32
N ILE A 13 -23.23 -9.17 3.79
CA ILE A 13 -21.86 -9.64 4.01
C ILE A 13 -21.10 -9.74 2.69
N SER A 14 -21.71 -10.27 1.62
CA SER A 14 -21.08 -10.37 0.29
C SER A 14 -20.74 -8.99 -0.29
N ARG A 15 -21.66 -8.02 -0.17
CA ARG A 15 -21.41 -6.63 -0.60
C ARG A 15 -20.33 -5.96 0.25
N ALA A 16 -20.34 -6.15 1.56
CA ALA A 16 -19.32 -5.60 2.45
C ALA A 16 -17.93 -6.17 2.12
N LYS A 17 -17.81 -7.48 1.87
CA LYS A 17 -16.56 -8.13 1.45
C LYS A 17 -16.07 -7.61 0.10
N LYS A 18 -16.94 -7.46 -0.91
CA LYS A 18 -16.58 -6.88 -2.21
C LYS A 18 -16.11 -5.43 -2.08
N ASN A 19 -16.80 -4.61 -1.29
CA ASN A 19 -16.39 -3.23 -1.03
C ASN A 19 -15.05 -3.16 -0.29
N SER A 20 -14.80 -4.06 0.66
CA SER A 20 -13.50 -4.18 1.33
C SER A 20 -12.39 -4.54 0.33
N LEU A 21 -12.60 -5.54 -0.52
CA LEU A 21 -11.60 -5.94 -1.54
C LEU A 21 -11.31 -4.80 -2.54
N ALA A 22 -12.35 -4.11 -3.01
CA ALA A 22 -12.22 -2.97 -3.90
C ALA A 22 -11.51 -1.78 -3.23
N ARG A 23 -11.69 -1.61 -1.90
CA ARG A 23 -10.94 -0.62 -1.12
C ARG A 23 -9.46 -0.99 -1.04
N LYS A 24 -9.13 -2.22 -0.62
CA LYS A 24 -7.75 -2.72 -0.57
C LYS A 24 -7.00 -2.53 -1.89
N LYS A 25 -7.62 -2.92 -3.01
CA LYS A 25 -6.99 -2.81 -4.34
C LYS A 25 -6.74 -1.35 -4.73
N ARG A 26 -7.67 -0.44 -4.42
CA ARG A 26 -7.46 1.00 -4.68
C ARG A 26 -6.33 1.56 -3.82
N THR A 27 -6.29 1.20 -2.55
CA THR A 27 -5.23 1.63 -1.63
C THR A 27 -3.86 1.11 -2.07
N ALA A 28 -3.77 -0.17 -2.46
CA ALA A 28 -2.55 -0.76 -3.00
C ALA A 28 -2.10 -0.09 -4.31
N ASN A 29 -3.02 0.17 -5.24
CA ASN A 29 -2.69 0.87 -6.48
C ASN A 29 -2.18 2.29 -6.22
N ALA A 30 -2.79 3.01 -5.27
CA ALA A 30 -2.35 4.36 -4.91
C ALA A 30 -0.94 4.34 -4.28
N LEU A 31 -0.67 3.39 -3.39
CA LEU A 31 0.65 3.20 -2.80
C LEU A 31 1.69 2.82 -3.86
N MET A 32 1.35 1.89 -4.76
CA MET A 32 2.24 1.48 -5.85
C MET A 32 2.65 2.65 -6.75
N ALA A 33 1.71 3.54 -7.06
CA ALA A 33 2.01 4.74 -7.85
C ALA A 33 2.98 5.67 -7.12
N LEU A 34 2.82 5.84 -5.80
CA LEU A 34 3.74 6.63 -4.97
C LEU A 34 5.13 5.99 -4.91
N CYS A 35 5.20 4.67 -4.72
CA CYS A 35 6.45 3.92 -4.74
C CYS A 35 7.16 4.06 -6.09
N ALA A 36 6.42 3.95 -7.21
CA ALA A 36 6.98 4.11 -8.54
C ALA A 36 7.59 5.51 -8.75
N GLN A 37 6.89 6.57 -8.34
CA GLN A 37 7.42 7.93 -8.41
C GLN A 37 8.71 8.10 -7.61
N LYS A 38 8.75 7.54 -6.40
CA LYS A 38 9.94 7.60 -5.55
C LYS A 38 11.09 6.77 -6.11
N ILE A 39 10.80 5.65 -6.76
CA ILE A 39 11.80 4.84 -7.47
C ILE A 39 12.34 5.59 -8.69
N ASP A 40 11.48 6.28 -9.44
CA ASP A 40 11.94 7.13 -10.55
C ASP A 40 12.86 8.25 -10.04
N GLU A 41 12.49 8.94 -8.95
CA GLU A 41 13.34 9.93 -8.27
C GLU A 41 14.68 9.32 -7.80
N MET A 42 14.66 8.08 -7.30
CA MET A 42 15.85 7.34 -6.88
C MET A 42 16.80 7.11 -8.06
N ILE A 43 16.27 6.67 -9.20
CA ILE A 43 17.02 6.41 -10.42
C ILE A 43 17.57 7.72 -11.00
N GLU A 44 16.75 8.76 -11.07
CA GLU A 44 17.13 10.07 -11.60
C GLU A 44 18.24 10.75 -10.79
N ASN A 45 18.16 10.65 -9.46
CA ASN A 45 19.14 11.25 -8.55
C ASN A 45 20.34 10.34 -8.26
N GLY A 46 20.32 9.08 -8.72
CA GLY A 46 21.38 8.10 -8.47
C GLY A 46 21.52 7.69 -7.00
N VAL A 47 20.42 7.72 -6.25
CA VAL A 47 20.39 7.31 -4.83
C VAL A 47 20.03 5.82 -4.75
N VAL A 48 20.38 5.13 -3.66
CA VAL A 48 20.14 3.69 -3.48
C VAL A 48 18.90 3.36 -2.64
N SER A 49 18.35 4.37 -1.97
CA SER A 49 17.16 4.24 -1.11
C SER A 49 16.34 5.51 -1.13
N VAL A 50 15.02 5.34 -0.98
CA VAL A 50 14.04 6.42 -0.89
C VAL A 50 12.99 6.13 0.16
N TYR A 51 12.54 7.20 0.80
CA TYR A 51 11.47 7.17 1.78
C TYR A 51 10.14 7.42 1.09
N VAL A 52 9.16 6.58 1.40
CA VAL A 52 7.79 6.68 0.92
C VAL A 52 6.89 6.92 2.14
N PRO A 53 6.36 8.14 2.30
CA PRO A 53 5.43 8.42 3.39
C PRO A 53 4.13 7.66 3.16
N MET A 54 3.66 6.95 4.18
CA MET A 54 2.42 6.19 4.11
C MET A 54 1.47 6.61 5.22
N ASN A 55 0.17 6.52 4.94
CA ASN A 55 -0.85 6.58 5.98
C ASN A 55 -1.22 5.18 6.51
N GLU A 56 -1.93 5.13 7.64
CA GLU A 56 -2.36 3.86 8.27
C GLU A 56 -3.12 2.93 7.30
N GLU A 57 -3.94 3.48 6.40
CA GLU A 57 -4.71 2.69 5.45
C GLU A 57 -3.81 2.01 4.41
N GLN A 58 -2.80 2.74 3.92
CA GLN A 58 -1.78 2.22 3.00
C GLN A 58 -0.90 1.18 3.68
N GLN A 59 -0.48 1.41 4.92
CA GLN A 59 0.30 0.45 5.68
C GLN A 59 -0.49 -0.85 5.91
N TYR A 60 -1.76 -0.76 6.33
CA TYR A 60 -2.53 -1.94 6.69
C TYR A 60 -3.07 -2.72 5.48
N TRP A 61 -3.54 -2.02 4.43
CA TRP A 61 -4.18 -2.68 3.27
C TRP A 61 -3.34 -2.68 2.00
N GLY A 62 -2.52 -1.65 1.79
CA GLY A 62 -1.76 -1.46 0.56
C GLY A 62 -0.43 -2.19 0.58
N LEU A 63 0.32 -2.02 1.67
CA LEU A 63 1.70 -2.48 1.80
C LEU A 63 1.86 -3.99 1.54
N PRO A 64 1.04 -4.90 2.09
CA PRO A 64 1.24 -6.33 1.84
C PRO A 64 1.21 -6.69 0.35
N LEU A 65 0.36 -6.01 -0.43
CA LEU A 65 0.23 -6.25 -1.88
C LEU A 65 1.34 -5.57 -2.69
N VAL A 66 1.81 -4.41 -2.22
CA VAL A 66 2.87 -3.64 -2.89
C VAL A 66 4.25 -4.20 -2.58
N GLN A 67 4.49 -4.65 -1.35
CA GLN A 67 5.73 -5.25 -0.91
C GLN A 67 6.07 -6.47 -1.77
N GLU A 68 5.15 -7.42 -1.94
CA GLU A 68 5.35 -8.59 -2.81
C GLU A 68 5.73 -8.20 -4.24
N ALA A 69 5.09 -7.15 -4.78
CA ALA A 69 5.35 -6.68 -6.14
C ALA A 69 6.70 -5.98 -6.28
N LEU A 70 7.12 -5.20 -5.27
CA LEU A 70 8.41 -4.53 -5.22
C LEU A 70 9.56 -5.52 -5.04
N GLU A 71 9.41 -6.50 -4.14
CA GLU A 71 10.37 -7.58 -3.93
C GLU A 71 10.52 -8.43 -5.20
N ALA A 72 9.42 -8.75 -5.89
CA ALA A 72 9.46 -9.42 -7.19
C ALA A 72 10.15 -8.58 -8.28
N ALA A 73 10.14 -7.26 -8.16
CA ALA A 73 10.86 -6.34 -9.03
C ALA A 73 12.33 -6.11 -8.62
N GLY A 74 12.80 -6.76 -7.53
CA GLY A 74 14.17 -6.69 -7.06
C GLY A 74 14.45 -5.56 -6.06
N TYR A 75 13.41 -4.91 -5.53
CA TYR A 75 13.56 -3.88 -4.50
C TYR A 75 13.34 -4.47 -3.11
N LYS A 76 14.14 -4.03 -2.14
CA LYS A 76 13.94 -4.36 -0.74
C LYS A 76 13.06 -3.30 -0.08
N VAL A 77 12.05 -3.77 0.62
CA VAL A 77 11.09 -2.93 1.33
C VAL A 77 11.32 -3.09 2.83
N ILE A 78 11.62 -2.00 3.52
CA ILE A 78 11.89 -1.95 4.95
C ILE A 78 10.90 -0.97 5.57
N LEU A 79 10.25 -1.37 6.65
CA LEU A 79 9.48 -0.45 7.48
C LEU A 79 10.42 0.16 8.52
N GLU A 80 10.63 1.46 8.47
CA GLU A 80 11.31 2.19 9.54
C GLU A 80 10.26 2.84 10.44
N GLU A 81 10.25 2.44 11.70
CA GLU A 81 9.47 3.12 12.73
C GLU A 81 10.25 4.36 13.16
N ASP A 82 9.79 5.54 12.72
CA ASP A 82 10.28 6.78 13.30
C ASP A 82 9.59 6.99 14.65
N GLU A 83 10.35 6.90 15.75
CA GLU A 83 9.86 7.10 17.12
C GLU A 83 9.25 8.49 17.35
N GLN A 84 9.46 9.45 16.42
CA GLN A 84 8.88 10.80 16.47
C GLN A 84 7.65 10.98 15.55
N SER A 85 7.34 10.00 14.71
CA SER A 85 6.22 10.04 13.77
C SER A 85 5.04 9.20 14.27
N GLU A 86 3.81 9.70 14.11
CA GLU A 86 2.60 8.92 14.41
C GLU A 86 2.40 7.76 13.41
N THR A 87 3.11 7.77 12.27
CA THR A 87 3.03 6.74 11.23
C THR A 87 4.42 6.31 10.77
N PRO A 88 4.74 5.00 10.74
CA PRO A 88 6.04 4.53 10.29
C PRO A 88 6.25 4.81 8.80
N ASP A 89 7.48 5.14 8.44
CA ASP A 89 7.86 5.40 7.05
C ASP A 89 8.24 4.11 6.35
N LEU A 90 7.88 4.01 5.06
CA LEU A 90 8.33 2.92 4.22
C LEU A 90 9.63 3.30 3.52
N VAL A 91 10.68 2.55 3.76
CA VAL A 91 11.94 2.68 3.04
C VAL A 91 11.99 1.66 1.93
N ILE A 92 12.09 2.14 0.69
CA ILE A 92 12.35 1.30 -0.47
C ILE A 92 13.81 1.47 -0.82
N SER A 93 14.55 0.37 -0.87
CA SER A 93 15.96 0.34 -1.21
C SER A 93 16.21 -0.62 -2.36
N ILE A 94 17.13 -0.26 -3.25
CA ILE A 94 17.68 -1.19 -4.23
C ILE A 94 18.74 -2.01 -3.49
N GLU A 95 18.38 -3.19 -3.00
CA GLU A 95 19.43 -4.19 -2.81
C GLU A 95 19.88 -4.61 -4.20
N HIS A 96 21.15 -4.34 -4.54
CA HIS A 96 21.83 -5.15 -5.54
C HIS A 96 21.84 -6.58 -4.99
N LEU A 97 20.80 -7.35 -5.32
CA LEU A 97 20.86 -8.81 -5.27
C LEU A 97 21.95 -9.20 -6.28
N LYS A 98 23.18 -9.31 -5.78
CA LYS A 98 24.34 -9.82 -6.50
C LYS A 98 24.09 -11.24 -6.98
#